data_AF-A0A6N7D2C4-F1
#
_entry.id   AF-A0A6N7D2C4-F1
#
_cell.length_a   1.000
_cell.length_b   1.000
_cell.length_c   1.000
_cell.angle_alpha   90.00
_cell.angle_beta   90.00
_cell.angle_gamma   90.00
#
_symmetry.space_group_name_H-M   'P 1'
#
loop_
_entity.id
_entity.type
_entity.pdbx_description
1 polymer ?
#
loop_
_entity_poly.entity_id
_entity_poly.type
_entity_poly.pdbx_seq_one_letter_code
_entity_poly.pdbx_strand_id
1 'polypeptide(L)'
;MARHTGEVDVHHLGPFAPLGSRHNVRHWGDSAKQLRVSTAANRRHFYYLTADERTGELLREQVEALRTLQRVVPARKLGQQAARAPGAASVAFGTDWGAVAAAWLTEWERTGDAAIRQRLVHSMESIAAQPHGFFTGVADMDIASGVYARDTGGQLAVSHLSAVFGLAEIAGELVDLLPSQSFERAWLDYCRLYNASRDAQRAALGQPLRTGNLAQGHARLTAFAAHRLHDEALRQRAWAEFRAGRGGIAAPGRRTHTVLPPHVLAPVEEADGLSTNAVAQWGLAAIALLALAGPHP
;
A
#
# COMPACT_ATOMS: atom_id res chain seq x y z
N MET A 1 8.68 10.71 -14.07
CA MET A 1 8.45 9.55 -13.17
C MET A 1 7.47 8.55 -13.77
N ALA A 2 6.19 8.90 -13.97
CA ALA A 2 5.15 7.96 -14.46
C ALA A 2 5.52 7.20 -15.75
N ARG A 3 6.08 7.91 -16.74
CA ARG A 3 6.58 7.30 -18.00
C ARG A 3 7.72 6.29 -17.80
N HIS A 4 8.57 6.48 -16.80
CA HIS A 4 9.67 5.55 -16.52
C HIS A 4 9.15 4.36 -15.73
N THR A 5 8.54 4.60 -14.57
CA THR A 5 8.14 3.54 -13.66
C THR A 5 7.03 2.68 -14.24
N GLY A 6 6.16 3.24 -15.09
CA GLY A 6 5.08 2.52 -15.78
C GLY A 6 5.53 1.63 -16.93
N GLU A 7 6.72 1.89 -17.50
CA GLU A 7 7.21 1.22 -18.72
C GLU A 7 8.47 0.38 -18.45
N VAL A 8 9.50 0.98 -17.83
CA VAL A 8 10.83 0.35 -17.66
C VAL A 8 10.87 -0.57 -16.45
N ASP A 9 10.15 -0.22 -15.39
CA ASP A 9 10.15 -0.98 -14.14
C ASP A 9 9.07 -2.08 -14.11
N VAL A 10 8.32 -2.26 -15.21
CA VAL A 10 7.21 -3.22 -15.36
C VAL A 10 7.47 -4.17 -16.53
N HIS A 11 7.15 -5.44 -16.35
CA HIS A 11 7.16 -6.41 -17.45
C HIS A 11 5.83 -6.31 -18.20
N HIS A 12 5.83 -5.95 -19.48
CA HIS A 12 4.59 -5.87 -20.28
C HIS A 12 4.26 -7.14 -21.06
N LEU A 13 5.21 -8.08 -21.12
CA LEU A 13 5.09 -9.36 -21.81
C LEU A 13 5.87 -10.45 -21.07
N GLY A 14 5.61 -11.71 -21.43
CA GLY A 14 6.34 -12.86 -20.91
C GLY A 14 5.87 -13.32 -19.51
N PRO A 15 6.64 -14.17 -18.83
CA PRO A 15 6.17 -14.91 -17.65
C PRO A 15 5.96 -14.07 -16.40
N PHE A 16 6.52 -12.86 -16.37
CA PHE A 16 6.38 -11.93 -15.24
C PHE A 16 5.39 -10.81 -15.52
N ALA A 17 4.81 -10.72 -16.72
CA ALA A 17 3.83 -9.68 -16.99
C ALA A 17 2.53 -9.90 -16.21
N PRO A 18 1.89 -8.84 -15.69
CA PRO A 18 2.28 -7.44 -15.81
C PRO A 18 2.96 -6.89 -14.53
N LEU A 19 3.74 -7.73 -13.83
CA LEU A 19 4.35 -7.40 -12.54
C LEU A 19 5.53 -6.43 -12.70
N GLY A 20 5.70 -5.55 -11.72
CA GLY A 20 6.86 -4.68 -11.62
C GLY A 20 8.02 -5.29 -10.84
N SER A 21 9.22 -4.80 -11.07
CA SER A 21 10.44 -5.28 -10.42
C SER A 21 10.86 -4.35 -9.27
N ARG A 22 11.16 -4.94 -8.10
CA ARG A 22 11.70 -4.17 -6.98
C ARG A 22 13.00 -3.44 -7.35
N HIS A 23 13.21 -2.28 -6.73
CA HIS A 23 14.40 -1.43 -6.88
C HIS A 23 15.73 -2.20 -6.75
N ASN A 24 16.63 -2.01 -7.72
CA ASN A 24 17.94 -2.66 -7.81
C ASN A 24 18.86 -1.82 -8.73
N VAL A 25 20.13 -2.20 -8.86
CA VAL A 25 21.12 -1.61 -9.78
C VAL A 25 20.62 -1.59 -11.22
N ARG A 26 19.84 -2.60 -11.62
CA ARG A 26 19.10 -2.65 -12.89
C ARG A 26 17.62 -2.65 -12.59
N HIS A 27 16.85 -1.88 -13.37
CA HIS A 27 15.40 -1.72 -13.20
C HIS A 27 14.63 -3.04 -13.12
N TRP A 28 15.09 -4.07 -13.83
CA TRP A 28 14.50 -5.42 -13.85
C TRP A 28 15.30 -6.47 -13.04
N GLY A 29 16.33 -6.06 -12.30
CA GLY A 29 17.32 -6.97 -11.72
C GLY A 29 16.88 -7.71 -10.46
N ASP A 30 15.94 -7.19 -9.67
CA ASP A 30 15.51 -7.84 -8.43
C ASP A 30 14.58 -9.03 -8.70
N SER A 31 14.70 -10.09 -7.89
CA SER A 31 13.88 -11.30 -7.99
C SER A 31 12.44 -11.13 -7.46
N ALA A 32 12.16 -10.05 -6.74
CA ALA A 32 10.84 -9.69 -6.25
C ALA A 32 10.05 -8.97 -7.36
N LYS A 33 9.33 -9.76 -8.15
CA LYS A 33 8.33 -9.27 -9.12
C LYS A 33 6.98 -9.15 -8.40
N GLN A 34 6.43 -7.95 -8.29
CA GLN A 34 5.30 -7.67 -7.41
C GLN A 34 4.38 -6.56 -7.94
N LEU A 35 3.10 -6.67 -7.61
CA LEU A 35 2.06 -5.72 -8.00
C LEU A 35 2.27 -4.32 -7.41
N ARG A 36 2.88 -4.22 -6.22
CA ARG A 36 3.17 -2.92 -5.58
C ARG A 36 4.05 -1.97 -6.40
N VAL A 37 4.79 -2.48 -7.39
CA VAL A 37 5.60 -1.66 -8.31
C VAL A 37 4.78 -1.27 -9.55
N SER A 38 4.03 -2.22 -10.11
CA SER A 38 3.18 -2.02 -11.29
C SER A 38 1.83 -1.36 -10.98
N THR A 39 1.54 -1.08 -9.70
CA THR A 39 0.26 -0.56 -9.21
C THR A 39 -0.31 0.58 -10.07
N ALA A 40 -1.60 0.46 -10.40
CA ALA A 40 -2.35 1.49 -11.11
C ALA A 40 -2.35 2.83 -10.35
N ALA A 41 -2.30 2.80 -9.01
CA ALA A 41 -2.39 3.99 -8.15
C ALA A 41 -1.41 5.12 -8.55
N ASN A 42 -0.17 4.77 -8.93
CA ASN A 42 0.85 5.75 -9.30
C ASN A 42 0.61 6.42 -10.66
N ARG A 43 -0.31 5.91 -11.49
CA ARG A 43 -0.59 6.40 -12.84
C ARG A 43 -1.98 7.01 -12.99
N ARG A 44 -2.92 6.71 -12.07
CA ARG A 44 -4.29 7.26 -12.06
C ARG A 44 -4.31 8.78 -12.20
N HIS A 45 -3.55 9.48 -11.35
CA HIS A 45 -3.46 10.95 -11.37
C HIS A 45 -3.00 11.48 -12.73
N PHE A 46 -1.94 10.91 -13.30
CA PHE A 46 -1.43 11.32 -14.61
C PHE A 46 -2.46 11.05 -15.71
N TYR A 47 -3.09 9.88 -15.70
CA TYR A 47 -4.11 9.51 -16.68
C TYR A 47 -5.32 10.45 -16.63
N TYR A 48 -5.91 10.69 -15.46
CA TYR A 48 -7.10 11.55 -15.37
C TYR A 48 -6.81 13.02 -15.70
N LEU A 49 -5.58 13.49 -15.51
CA LEU A 49 -5.17 14.84 -15.88
C LEU A 49 -4.85 15.00 -17.38
N THR A 50 -4.54 13.92 -18.09
CA THR A 50 -4.00 14.00 -19.46
C THR A 50 -4.81 13.24 -20.50
N ALA A 51 -5.67 12.31 -20.06
CA ALA A 51 -6.34 11.32 -20.90
C ALA A 51 -5.41 10.48 -21.78
N ASP A 52 -4.10 10.42 -21.46
CA ASP A 52 -3.08 9.75 -22.28
C ASP A 52 -3.41 8.27 -22.53
N GLU A 53 -3.64 7.92 -23.79
CA GLU A 53 -4.11 6.60 -24.20
C GLU A 53 -3.10 5.51 -23.86
N ARG A 54 -1.80 5.80 -24.00
CA ARG A 54 -0.74 4.85 -23.62
C ARG A 54 -0.82 4.50 -22.13
N THR A 55 -0.98 5.49 -21.27
CA THR A 55 -1.19 5.25 -19.83
C THR A 55 -2.49 4.47 -19.60
N GLY A 56 -3.53 4.75 -20.38
CA GLY A 56 -4.78 3.99 -20.36
C GLY A 56 -4.60 2.49 -20.69
N GLU A 57 -3.74 2.14 -21.63
CA GLU A 57 -3.37 0.75 -21.93
C GLU A 57 -2.65 0.10 -20.75
N LEU A 58 -1.65 0.79 -20.18
CA LEU A 58 -0.90 0.30 -19.02
C LEU A 58 -1.79 0.08 -17.79
N LEU A 59 -2.79 0.94 -17.58
CA LEU A 59 -3.78 0.77 -16.51
C LEU A 59 -4.65 -0.47 -16.74
N ARG A 60 -5.13 -0.68 -17.98
CA ARG A 60 -5.95 -1.85 -18.33
C ARG A 60 -5.18 -3.15 -18.21
N GLU A 61 -3.89 -3.14 -18.50
CA GLU A 61 -3.00 -4.29 -18.32
C GLU A 61 -3.01 -4.81 -16.86
N GLN A 62 -3.17 -3.92 -15.88
CA GLN A 62 -3.12 -4.29 -14.46
C GLN A 62 -4.40 -4.98 -13.94
N VAL A 63 -5.51 -4.95 -14.68
CA VAL A 63 -6.82 -5.46 -14.22
C VAL A 63 -6.78 -6.95 -13.88
N GLU A 64 -6.04 -7.73 -14.67
CA GLU A 64 -5.91 -9.18 -14.51
C GLU A 64 -4.53 -9.58 -13.95
N ALA A 65 -3.72 -8.62 -13.48
CA ALA A 65 -2.34 -8.82 -13.03
C ALA A 65 -2.20 -9.85 -11.90
N LEU A 66 -3.24 -9.96 -11.08
CA LEU A 66 -3.36 -10.96 -10.02
C LEU A 66 -3.12 -12.39 -10.51
N ARG A 67 -3.51 -12.74 -11.74
CA ARG A 67 -3.33 -14.09 -12.30
C ARG A 67 -1.87 -14.52 -12.32
N THR A 68 -0.96 -13.59 -12.48
CA THR A 68 0.48 -13.87 -12.50
C THR A 68 0.96 -14.37 -11.13
N LEU A 69 0.28 -14.04 -10.03
CA LEU A 69 0.62 -14.53 -8.69
C LEU A 69 0.37 -16.03 -8.50
N GLN A 70 -0.39 -16.68 -9.40
CA GLN A 70 -0.54 -18.15 -9.41
C GLN A 70 0.80 -18.85 -9.72
N ARG A 71 1.66 -18.20 -10.50
CA ARG A 71 2.98 -18.72 -10.92
C ARG A 71 4.12 -18.03 -10.19
N VAL A 72 3.97 -16.73 -9.95
CA VAL A 72 4.99 -15.86 -9.35
C VAL A 72 4.55 -15.48 -7.95
N VAL A 73 4.67 -16.41 -7.02
CA VAL A 73 4.26 -16.21 -5.62
C VAL A 73 5.19 -15.18 -4.96
N PRO A 74 4.66 -14.03 -4.48
CA PRO A 74 5.41 -13.08 -3.67
C PRO A 74 5.87 -13.75 -2.37
N ALA A 75 6.94 -13.26 -1.75
CA ALA A 75 7.44 -13.78 -0.47
C ALA A 75 7.66 -15.31 -0.38
N ARG A 76 7.78 -16.03 -1.51
CA ARG A 76 8.08 -17.48 -1.55
C ARG A 76 9.36 -17.88 -0.80
N LYS A 77 10.34 -16.97 -0.74
CA LYS A 77 11.60 -17.14 0.02
C LYS A 77 11.41 -16.94 1.53
N LEU A 78 10.25 -16.42 1.95
CA LEU A 78 9.85 -16.22 3.33
C LEU A 78 8.75 -17.21 3.77
N GLY A 79 8.44 -18.20 2.93
CA GLY A 79 7.50 -19.27 3.24
C GLY A 79 6.07 -19.10 2.69
N GLN A 80 5.76 -18.00 1.99
CA GLN A 80 4.46 -17.89 1.31
C GLN A 80 4.37 -18.93 0.18
N GLN A 81 3.28 -19.69 0.16
CA GLN A 81 3.04 -20.76 -0.81
C GLN A 81 2.03 -20.33 -1.86
N ALA A 82 2.01 -21.03 -3.00
CA ALA A 82 0.94 -20.86 -3.97
C ALA A 82 -0.41 -21.25 -3.34
N ALA A 83 -1.49 -20.64 -3.85
CA ALA A 83 -2.83 -21.00 -3.42
C ALA A 83 -3.12 -22.47 -3.71
N ARG A 84 -3.89 -23.10 -2.82
CA ARG A 84 -4.22 -24.54 -2.95
C ARG A 84 -5.33 -24.80 -3.96
N ALA A 85 -6.30 -23.89 -4.04
CA ALA A 85 -7.45 -24.05 -4.91
C ALA A 85 -7.12 -23.65 -6.36
N PRO A 86 -7.54 -24.44 -7.37
CA PRO A 86 -7.48 -24.02 -8.76
C PRO A 86 -8.21 -22.70 -8.96
N GLY A 87 -7.66 -21.79 -9.78
CA GLY A 87 -8.26 -20.48 -10.01
C GLY A 87 -8.04 -19.45 -8.91
N ALA A 88 -7.38 -19.82 -7.79
CA ALA A 88 -7.01 -18.89 -6.73
C ALA A 88 -5.54 -18.47 -6.79
N ALA A 89 -5.19 -17.39 -6.09
CA ALA A 89 -3.82 -16.94 -5.83
C ALA A 89 -3.65 -16.56 -4.35
N SER A 90 -2.43 -16.69 -3.82
CA SER A 90 -2.12 -16.23 -2.45
C SER A 90 -1.82 -14.74 -2.48
N VAL A 91 -2.66 -13.93 -1.83
CA VAL A 91 -2.65 -12.46 -1.96
C VAL A 91 -2.51 -11.80 -0.59
N ALA A 92 -1.47 -10.99 -0.42
CA ALA A 92 -1.32 -10.19 0.79
C ALA A 92 -2.29 -9.00 0.78
N PHE A 93 -2.95 -8.72 1.91
CA PHE A 93 -3.98 -7.67 2.02
C PHE A 93 -3.40 -6.25 1.94
N GLY A 94 -2.08 -6.15 2.13
CA GLY A 94 -1.31 -4.92 2.00
C GLY A 94 -0.86 -4.66 0.56
N THR A 95 0.35 -5.12 0.27
CA THR A 95 1.08 -4.79 -0.96
C THR A 95 0.45 -5.32 -2.24
N ASP A 96 -0.24 -6.47 -2.18
CA ASP A 96 -0.83 -7.08 -3.37
C ASP A 96 -2.26 -6.57 -3.56
N TRP A 97 -3.12 -6.73 -2.54
CA TRP A 97 -4.51 -6.29 -2.64
C TRP A 97 -4.64 -4.78 -2.84
N GLY A 98 -3.81 -3.95 -2.22
CA GLY A 98 -3.84 -2.51 -2.47
C GLY A 98 -3.61 -2.15 -3.95
N ALA A 99 -2.76 -2.92 -4.66
CA ALA A 99 -2.53 -2.75 -6.09
C ALA A 99 -3.68 -3.35 -6.94
N VAL A 100 -4.23 -4.50 -6.54
CA VAL A 100 -5.40 -5.11 -7.19
C VAL A 100 -6.63 -4.20 -7.09
N ALA A 101 -6.92 -3.70 -5.88
CA ALA A 101 -8.01 -2.76 -5.62
C ALA A 101 -7.83 -1.46 -6.40
N ALA A 102 -6.60 -0.94 -6.49
CA ALA A 102 -6.31 0.22 -7.34
C ALA A 102 -6.67 -0.04 -8.81
N ALA A 103 -6.30 -1.20 -9.36
CA ALA A 103 -6.57 -1.55 -10.75
C ALA A 103 -8.08 -1.73 -11.00
N TRP A 104 -8.78 -2.44 -10.12
CA TRP A 104 -10.23 -2.65 -10.25
C TRP A 104 -11.04 -1.38 -10.06
N LEU A 105 -10.68 -0.54 -9.07
CA LEU A 105 -11.31 0.77 -8.90
C LEU A 105 -11.13 1.63 -10.15
N THR A 106 -9.90 1.73 -10.67
CA THR A 106 -9.60 2.51 -11.87
C THR A 106 -10.37 2.01 -13.08
N GLU A 107 -10.44 0.69 -13.29
CA GLU A 107 -11.15 0.14 -14.44
C GLU A 107 -12.66 0.33 -14.33
N TRP A 108 -13.23 0.20 -13.12
CA TRP A 108 -14.63 0.50 -12.88
C TRP A 108 -14.95 1.97 -13.14
N GLU A 109 -14.12 2.91 -12.66
CA GLU A 109 -14.27 4.35 -12.95
C GLU A 109 -14.27 4.65 -14.45
N ARG A 110 -13.42 3.96 -15.22
CA ARG A 110 -13.26 4.19 -16.67
C ARG A 110 -14.35 3.57 -17.53
N THR A 111 -15.04 2.54 -17.04
CA THR A 111 -15.91 1.69 -17.88
C THR A 111 -17.31 1.47 -17.35
N GLY A 112 -17.53 1.65 -16.04
CA GLY A 112 -18.77 1.23 -15.38
C GLY A 112 -18.98 -0.29 -15.30
N ASP A 113 -17.95 -1.10 -15.56
CA ASP A 113 -18.07 -2.56 -15.58
C ASP A 113 -18.52 -3.13 -14.21
N ALA A 114 -19.73 -3.69 -14.20
CA ALA A 114 -20.36 -4.25 -13.01
C ALA A 114 -19.63 -5.49 -12.46
N ALA A 115 -18.99 -6.29 -13.32
CA ALA A 115 -18.25 -7.46 -12.90
C ALA A 115 -16.95 -7.08 -12.18
N ILE A 116 -16.23 -6.06 -12.66
CA ILE A 116 -15.04 -5.53 -11.99
C ILE A 116 -15.43 -4.92 -10.63
N ARG A 117 -16.49 -4.12 -10.60
CA ARG A 117 -17.04 -3.58 -9.35
C ARG A 117 -17.40 -4.69 -8.36
N GLN A 118 -18.01 -5.77 -8.84
CA GLN A 118 -18.41 -6.90 -8.01
C GLN A 118 -17.19 -7.61 -7.39
N ARG A 119 -16.11 -7.86 -8.15
CA ARG A 119 -14.87 -8.44 -7.60
C ARG A 119 -14.26 -7.57 -6.50
N LEU A 120 -14.25 -6.24 -6.73
CA LEU A 120 -13.76 -5.28 -5.75
C LEU A 120 -14.58 -5.33 -4.45
N VAL A 121 -15.91 -5.24 -4.55
CA VAL A 121 -16.81 -5.32 -3.39
C VAL A 121 -16.68 -6.66 -2.66
N HIS A 122 -16.67 -7.79 -3.38
CA HIS A 122 -16.46 -9.10 -2.76
C HIS A 122 -15.12 -9.19 -2.02
N SER A 123 -14.06 -8.60 -2.56
CA SER A 123 -12.76 -8.57 -1.88
C SER A 123 -12.78 -7.72 -0.62
N MET A 124 -13.49 -6.58 -0.63
CA MET A 124 -13.68 -5.74 0.55
C MET A 124 -14.43 -6.50 1.66
N GLU A 125 -15.57 -7.09 1.32
CA GLU A 125 -16.40 -7.84 2.28
C GLU A 125 -15.67 -9.07 2.84
N SER A 126 -14.95 -9.80 1.99
CA SER A 126 -14.23 -10.99 2.41
C SER A 126 -12.95 -10.69 3.21
N ILE A 127 -12.32 -9.50 3.05
CA ILE A 127 -11.31 -9.00 3.99
C ILE A 127 -11.95 -8.65 5.33
N ALA A 128 -13.10 -7.96 5.32
CA ALA A 128 -13.80 -7.58 6.54
C ALA A 128 -14.28 -8.79 7.36
N ALA A 129 -14.62 -9.90 6.69
CA ALA A 129 -15.04 -11.15 7.31
C ALA A 129 -13.89 -12.01 7.89
N GLN A 130 -12.63 -11.57 7.71
CA GLN A 130 -11.47 -12.29 8.25
C GLN A 130 -11.44 -12.20 9.79
N PRO A 131 -10.89 -13.21 10.48
CA PRO A 131 -10.83 -13.22 11.94
C PRO A 131 -10.23 -11.95 12.55
N HIS A 132 -9.26 -11.33 11.86
CA HIS A 132 -8.57 -10.11 12.31
C HIS A 132 -8.59 -9.00 11.25
N GLY A 133 -9.55 -9.03 10.31
CA GLY A 133 -9.63 -8.04 9.22
C GLY A 133 -8.29 -7.92 8.45
N PHE A 134 -7.80 -6.68 8.30
CA PHE A 134 -6.49 -6.42 7.67
C PHE A 134 -5.29 -7.01 8.44
N PHE A 135 -5.42 -7.31 9.74
CA PHE A 135 -4.35 -7.94 10.52
C PHE A 135 -4.18 -9.44 10.24
N THR A 136 -5.13 -10.07 9.54
CA THR A 136 -4.97 -11.44 9.01
C THR A 136 -3.87 -11.50 7.94
N GLY A 137 -3.68 -10.42 7.17
CA GLY A 137 -2.46 -10.16 6.39
C GLY A 137 -2.33 -10.82 5.03
N VAL A 138 -2.74 -12.09 4.89
CA VAL A 138 -2.66 -12.85 3.64
C VAL A 138 -3.70 -13.96 3.65
N ALA A 139 -4.34 -14.20 2.51
CA ALA A 139 -5.17 -15.38 2.29
C ALA A 139 -5.21 -15.73 0.80
N ASP A 140 -5.72 -16.92 0.49
CA ASP A 140 -6.00 -17.31 -0.89
C ASP A 140 -7.24 -16.56 -1.38
N MET A 141 -7.16 -15.92 -2.55
CA MET A 141 -8.27 -15.23 -3.20
C MET A 141 -8.65 -15.96 -4.49
N ASP A 142 -9.94 -16.29 -4.64
CA ASP A 142 -10.48 -16.74 -5.91
C ASP A 142 -10.46 -15.57 -6.92
N ILE A 143 -9.77 -15.76 -8.04
CA ILE A 143 -9.48 -14.67 -8.98
C ILE A 143 -10.76 -14.18 -9.69
N ALA A 144 -11.67 -15.10 -10.00
CA ALA A 144 -12.87 -14.80 -10.78
C ALA A 144 -13.88 -13.99 -9.98
N SER A 145 -14.08 -14.36 -8.71
CA SER A 145 -15.05 -13.73 -7.81
C SER A 145 -14.48 -12.60 -6.97
N GLY A 146 -13.17 -12.54 -6.76
CA GLY A 146 -12.52 -11.61 -5.84
C GLY A 146 -12.68 -11.98 -4.36
N VAL A 147 -13.24 -13.15 -4.05
CA VAL A 147 -13.50 -13.58 -2.67
C VAL A 147 -12.25 -14.22 -2.05
N TYR A 148 -11.87 -13.74 -0.87
CA TYR A 148 -10.87 -14.39 -0.03
C TYR A 148 -11.43 -15.61 0.69
N ALA A 149 -10.67 -16.70 0.70
CA ALA A 149 -10.86 -17.78 1.66
C ALA A 149 -10.66 -17.26 3.08
N ARG A 150 -11.50 -17.70 4.01
CA ARG A 150 -11.40 -17.31 5.42
C ARG A 150 -10.20 -17.97 6.07
N ASP A 151 -9.36 -17.19 6.73
CA ASP A 151 -8.26 -17.73 7.51
C ASP A 151 -8.79 -18.57 8.68
N THR A 152 -8.17 -19.73 8.89
CA THR A 152 -8.45 -20.65 9.99
C THR A 152 -7.27 -20.79 10.95
N GLY A 153 -6.12 -20.17 10.64
CA GLY A 153 -4.93 -20.21 11.48
C GLY A 153 -4.97 -19.23 12.65
N GLY A 154 -5.75 -18.15 12.55
CA GLY A 154 -5.96 -17.15 13.60
C GLY A 154 -4.72 -16.31 13.91
N GLN A 155 -3.68 -16.39 13.08
CA GLN A 155 -2.42 -15.67 13.29
C GLN A 155 -2.51 -14.24 12.76
N LEU A 156 -1.86 -13.32 13.47
CA LEU A 156 -1.65 -11.96 12.95
C LEU A 156 -0.45 -11.94 12.01
N ALA A 157 -0.64 -11.43 10.81
CA ALA A 157 0.41 -11.23 9.82
C ALA A 157 0.42 -9.77 9.34
N VAL A 158 1.25 -8.93 9.95
CA VAL A 158 1.35 -7.51 9.58
C VAL A 158 2.75 -7.16 9.14
N SER A 159 2.83 -6.47 8.02
CA SER A 159 4.06 -5.89 7.49
C SER A 159 3.99 -4.36 7.54
N HIS A 160 5.10 -3.72 7.88
CA HIS A 160 5.25 -2.27 7.72
C HIS A 160 5.16 -1.81 6.26
N LEU A 161 5.20 -2.75 5.31
CA LEU A 161 5.04 -2.43 3.90
C LEU A 161 3.55 -2.40 3.47
N SER A 162 2.62 -2.87 4.29
CA SER A 162 1.23 -3.08 3.85
C SER A 162 0.53 -1.79 3.42
N ALA A 163 0.73 -0.69 4.15
CA ALA A 163 -0.03 0.54 3.94
C ALA A 163 0.75 1.67 3.25
N VAL A 164 1.93 1.39 2.68
CA VAL A 164 2.85 2.41 2.12
C VAL A 164 3.02 2.35 0.60
N PHE A 165 2.25 1.50 -0.09
CA PHE A 165 2.26 1.33 -1.56
C PHE A 165 0.89 1.62 -2.21
N GLY A 166 0.12 2.57 -1.66
CA GLY A 166 -1.17 2.99 -2.22
C GLY A 166 -2.40 2.47 -1.47
N LEU A 167 -2.26 1.48 -0.58
CA LEU A 167 -3.41 0.93 0.16
C LEU A 167 -4.13 2.01 0.98
N ALA A 168 -3.40 2.92 1.64
CA ALA A 168 -4.03 3.95 2.47
C ALA A 168 -4.92 4.88 1.65
N GLU A 169 -4.44 5.26 0.47
CA GLU A 169 -5.14 6.11 -0.49
C GLU A 169 -6.38 5.40 -1.06
N ILE A 170 -6.18 4.17 -1.58
CA ILE A 170 -7.27 3.40 -2.20
C ILE A 170 -8.34 3.02 -1.17
N ALA A 171 -7.97 2.55 0.03
CA ALA A 171 -8.95 2.23 1.05
C ALA A 171 -9.74 3.46 1.49
N GLY A 172 -9.10 4.64 1.55
CA GLY A 172 -9.77 5.91 1.80
C GLY A 172 -10.86 6.22 0.76
N GLU A 173 -10.52 6.10 -0.53
CA GLU A 173 -11.48 6.29 -1.63
C GLU A 173 -12.61 5.25 -1.61
N LEU A 174 -12.29 3.98 -1.35
CA LEU A 174 -13.28 2.90 -1.31
C LEU A 174 -14.33 3.11 -0.22
N VAL A 175 -13.92 3.61 0.95
CA VAL A 175 -14.87 3.93 2.04
C VAL A 175 -15.89 4.98 1.60
N ASP A 176 -15.50 5.96 0.78
CA ASP A 176 -16.42 7.00 0.27
C ASP A 176 -17.26 6.52 -0.92
N LEU A 177 -16.64 5.80 -1.85
CA LEU A 177 -17.27 5.43 -3.14
C LEU A 177 -18.14 4.18 -3.06
N LEU A 178 -17.80 3.23 -2.18
CA LEU A 178 -18.47 1.94 -2.04
C LEU A 178 -18.78 1.68 -0.56
N PRO A 179 -19.82 2.34 0.00
CA PRO A 179 -20.13 2.24 1.42
C PRO A 179 -20.35 0.79 1.87
N SER A 180 -19.50 0.34 2.79
CA SER A 180 -19.55 -0.97 3.43
C SER A 180 -19.14 -0.82 4.88
N GLN A 181 -20.09 -1.01 5.80
CA GLN A 181 -19.86 -0.81 7.23
C GLN A 181 -18.86 -1.82 7.80
N SER A 182 -18.89 -3.05 7.29
CA SER A 182 -17.95 -4.12 7.66
C SER A 182 -16.53 -3.76 7.24
N PHE A 183 -16.35 -3.33 5.99
CA PHE A 183 -15.05 -2.92 5.47
C PHE A 183 -14.51 -1.67 6.16
N GLU A 184 -15.33 -0.64 6.31
CA GLU A 184 -14.93 0.61 6.99
C GLU A 184 -14.46 0.32 8.42
N ARG A 185 -15.18 -0.52 9.17
CA ARG A 185 -14.76 -0.92 10.51
C ARG A 185 -13.40 -1.64 10.50
N ALA A 186 -13.22 -2.62 9.63
CA ALA A 186 -11.97 -3.36 9.52
C ALA A 186 -10.79 -2.46 9.14
N TRP A 187 -11.01 -1.48 8.27
CA TRP A 187 -10.00 -0.50 7.88
C TRP A 187 -9.68 0.50 8.99
N LEU A 188 -10.70 0.99 9.71
CA LEU A 188 -10.51 1.88 10.86
C LEU A 188 -9.78 1.19 12.01
N ASP A 189 -10.06 -0.09 12.26
CA ASP A 189 -9.33 -0.89 13.25
C ASP A 189 -7.84 -0.97 12.87
N TYR A 190 -7.52 -1.23 11.60
CA TYR A 190 -6.15 -1.21 11.11
C TYR A 190 -5.48 0.14 11.34
N CYS A 191 -6.17 1.22 10.95
CA CYS A 191 -5.67 2.59 11.09
C CYS A 191 -5.43 3.00 12.54
N ARG A 192 -6.33 2.64 13.44
CA ARG A 192 -6.24 2.95 14.87
C ARG A 192 -5.13 2.18 15.56
N LEU A 193 -4.97 0.89 15.24
CA LEU A 193 -4.17 -0.05 16.03
C LEU A 193 -2.72 -0.18 15.56
N TYR A 194 -2.41 0.13 14.30
CA TYR A 194 -1.05 -0.05 13.76
C TYR A 194 0.03 0.64 14.61
N ASN A 195 -0.16 1.93 14.91
CA ASN A 195 0.75 2.73 15.75
C ASN A 195 0.31 2.78 17.23
N ALA A 196 -0.76 2.08 17.62
CA ALA A 196 -1.23 2.11 19.01
C ALA A 196 -0.22 1.48 19.97
N SER A 197 -0.41 1.76 21.27
CA SER A 197 0.41 1.13 22.31
C SER A 197 0.25 -0.39 22.28
N ARG A 198 1.27 -1.11 22.78
CA ARG A 198 1.23 -2.57 22.86
C ARG A 198 0.05 -3.09 23.68
N ASP A 199 -0.37 -2.33 24.70
CA ASP A 199 -1.51 -2.69 25.54
C ASP A 199 -2.84 -2.51 24.81
N ALA A 200 -3.00 -1.42 24.04
CA ALA A 200 -4.17 -1.23 23.18
C ALA A 200 -4.25 -2.31 22.09
N GLN A 201 -3.12 -2.67 21.48
CA GLN A 201 -3.04 -3.77 20.52
C GLN A 201 -3.39 -5.12 21.17
N ARG A 202 -2.86 -5.41 22.36
CA ARG A 202 -3.19 -6.64 23.08
C ARG A 202 -4.67 -6.70 23.46
N ALA A 203 -5.25 -5.59 23.90
CA ALA A 203 -6.67 -5.52 24.24
C ALA A 203 -7.57 -5.77 23.03
N ALA A 204 -7.21 -5.24 21.86
CA ALA A 204 -8.02 -5.37 20.65
C ALA A 204 -7.78 -6.67 19.85
N LEU A 205 -6.53 -7.15 19.82
CA LEU A 205 -6.09 -8.25 18.94
C LEU A 205 -5.65 -9.50 19.70
N GLY A 206 -5.76 -9.51 21.03
CA GLY A 206 -5.28 -10.58 21.91
C GLY A 206 -3.76 -10.62 22.10
N GLN A 207 -2.99 -9.99 21.23
CA GLN A 207 -1.53 -9.89 21.32
C GLN A 207 -1.01 -8.60 20.66
N PRO A 208 0.14 -8.05 21.12
CA PRO A 208 0.76 -6.92 20.43
C PRO A 208 1.33 -7.33 19.08
N LEU A 209 1.44 -6.38 18.16
CA LEU A 209 2.11 -6.61 16.87
C LEU A 209 3.60 -6.90 17.11
N ARG A 210 4.17 -7.85 16.35
CA ARG A 210 5.56 -8.31 16.55
C ARG A 210 6.60 -7.27 16.11
N THR A 211 6.27 -6.47 15.09
CA THR A 211 7.18 -5.48 14.49
C THR A 211 6.39 -4.24 14.08
N GLY A 212 6.76 -3.08 14.63
CA GLY A 212 6.32 -1.77 14.14
C GLY A 212 7.49 -1.05 13.50
N ASN A 213 7.32 -0.52 12.28
CA ASN A 213 8.30 0.33 11.61
C ASN A 213 7.57 1.37 10.76
N LEU A 214 8.27 2.37 10.23
CA LEU A 214 7.68 3.46 9.44
C LEU A 214 6.54 4.19 10.17
N ALA A 215 6.60 4.30 11.49
CA ALA A 215 5.53 4.88 12.30
C ALA A 215 5.20 6.31 11.87
N GLN A 216 6.21 7.10 11.46
CA GLN A 216 6.00 8.44 10.90
C GLN A 216 5.14 8.43 9.63
N GLY A 217 5.40 7.50 8.70
CA GLY A 217 4.59 7.35 7.48
C GLY A 217 3.17 6.89 7.81
N HIS A 218 3.03 5.96 8.76
CA HIS A 218 1.73 5.43 9.20
C HIS A 218 0.92 6.40 10.06
N ALA A 219 1.49 7.55 10.47
CA ALA A 219 0.73 8.60 11.14
C ALA A 219 -0.50 9.07 10.31
N ARG A 220 -0.41 8.96 8.98
CA ARG A 220 -1.54 9.24 8.07
C ARG A 220 -2.74 8.32 8.27
N LEU A 221 -2.50 7.08 8.71
CA LEU A 221 -3.57 6.14 9.05
C LEU A 221 -4.28 6.60 10.33
N THR A 222 -3.51 6.95 11.37
CA THR A 222 -4.07 7.53 12.59
C THR A 222 -4.88 8.79 12.28
N ALA A 223 -4.38 9.66 11.39
CA ALA A 223 -5.08 10.86 10.96
C ALA A 223 -6.39 10.55 10.22
N PHE A 224 -6.40 9.55 9.33
CA PHE A 224 -7.62 9.09 8.65
C PHE A 224 -8.67 8.59 9.66
N ALA A 225 -8.26 7.76 10.63
CA ALA A 225 -9.16 7.30 11.68
C ALA A 225 -9.68 8.44 12.55
N ALA A 226 -8.82 9.40 12.91
CA ALA A 226 -9.21 10.59 13.67
C ALA A 226 -10.29 11.40 12.94
N HIS A 227 -10.11 11.61 11.63
CA HIS A 227 -11.05 12.35 10.80
C HIS A 227 -12.42 11.64 10.72
N ARG A 228 -12.42 10.34 10.40
CA ARG A 228 -13.65 9.53 10.25
C ARG A 228 -14.44 9.40 11.54
N LEU A 229 -13.75 9.30 12.68
CA LEU A 229 -14.36 9.10 13.99
C LEU A 229 -14.60 10.40 14.75
N HIS A 230 -14.21 11.55 14.18
CA HIS A 230 -14.19 12.84 14.88
C HIS A 230 -13.46 12.77 16.24
N ASP A 231 -12.34 12.04 16.29
CA ASP A 231 -11.60 11.73 17.52
C ASP A 231 -10.38 12.65 17.66
N GLU A 232 -10.52 13.64 18.56
CA GLU A 232 -9.47 14.62 18.87
C GLU A 232 -8.21 13.99 19.45
N ALA A 233 -8.33 12.93 20.25
CA ALA A 233 -7.19 12.26 20.86
C ALA A 233 -6.37 11.53 19.78
N LEU A 234 -7.03 10.88 18.82
CA LEU A 234 -6.35 10.30 17.66
C LEU A 234 -5.70 11.38 16.78
N ARG A 235 -6.34 12.55 16.63
CA ARG A 235 -5.78 13.67 15.87
C ARG A 235 -4.46 14.15 16.47
N GLN A 236 -4.42 14.35 17.78
CA GLN A 236 -3.20 14.72 18.51
C GLN A 236 -2.14 13.62 18.44
N ARG A 237 -2.55 12.36 18.55
CA ARG A 237 -1.67 11.19 18.43
C ARG A 237 -1.02 11.13 17.06
N ALA A 238 -1.76 11.36 15.96
CA ALA A 238 -1.22 11.36 14.60
C ALA A 238 -0.07 12.38 14.46
N TRP A 239 -0.26 13.60 14.94
CA TRP A 239 0.79 14.63 14.91
C TRP A 239 2.00 14.26 15.79
N ALA A 240 1.76 13.67 16.96
CA ALA A 240 2.83 13.20 17.84
C ALA A 240 3.66 12.08 17.17
N GLU A 241 2.99 11.10 16.53
CA GLU A 241 3.62 10.03 15.75
C GLU A 241 4.47 10.59 14.61
N PHE A 242 3.93 11.57 13.86
CA PHE A 242 4.63 12.21 12.75
C PHE A 242 5.89 12.97 13.21
N ARG A 243 5.78 13.77 14.28
CA ARG A 243 6.92 14.55 14.83
C ARG A 243 7.99 13.68 15.48
N ALA A 244 7.60 12.56 16.08
CA ALA A 244 8.57 11.63 16.68
C ALA A 244 9.50 11.00 15.63
N GLY A 245 9.07 10.95 14.35
CA GLY A 245 9.89 10.51 13.22
C GLY A 245 10.42 9.08 13.29
N ARG A 246 9.81 8.23 14.12
CA ARG A 246 10.22 6.83 14.29
C ARG A 246 10.07 6.06 12.98
N GLY A 247 11.15 5.41 12.54
CA GLY A 247 11.18 4.70 11.26
C GLY A 247 11.08 5.63 10.04
N GLY A 248 11.35 6.93 10.19
CA GLY A 248 11.34 7.92 9.12
C GLY A 248 12.42 8.96 9.34
N ILE A 249 12.07 10.23 9.14
CA ILE A 249 12.95 11.40 9.31
C ILE A 249 12.65 12.06 10.67
N ALA A 250 13.44 11.73 11.69
CA ALA A 250 13.30 12.33 13.03
C ALA A 250 13.81 13.77 13.09
N ALA A 251 14.95 14.05 12.46
CA ALA A 251 15.53 15.37 12.37
C ALA A 251 15.96 15.61 10.92
N PRO A 252 15.11 16.24 10.08
CA PRO A 252 15.47 16.49 8.69
C PRO A 252 16.67 17.45 8.64
N GLY A 253 17.74 17.05 7.97
CA GLY A 253 18.79 17.97 7.54
C GLY A 253 18.16 19.07 6.69
N ARG A 254 18.38 20.34 7.06
CA ARG A 254 17.79 21.50 6.36
C ARG A 254 18.72 22.13 5.33
N ARG A 255 19.90 21.55 5.14
CA ARG A 255 20.95 22.08 4.29
C ARG A 255 21.52 20.95 3.47
N THR A 256 21.82 21.25 2.22
CA THR A 256 22.75 20.45 1.42
C THR A 256 24.17 20.93 1.70
N HIS A 257 25.15 20.11 1.34
CA HIS A 257 26.55 20.52 1.30
C HIS A 257 27.18 20.04 -0.01
N THR A 258 28.15 20.82 -0.50
CA THR A 258 28.91 20.47 -1.71
C THR A 258 30.09 19.57 -1.35
N VAL A 259 30.24 18.45 -2.05
CA VAL A 259 31.43 17.60 -2.02
C VAL A 259 32.23 17.83 -3.31
N LEU A 260 33.53 18.10 -3.19
CA LEU A 260 34.40 18.47 -4.30
C LEU A 260 35.46 17.39 -4.61
N PRO A 261 36.04 17.38 -5.83
CA PRO A 261 37.24 16.60 -6.12
C PRO A 261 38.38 16.89 -5.13
N PRO A 262 39.23 15.90 -4.78
CA PRO A 262 39.30 14.55 -5.34
C PRO A 262 38.41 13.52 -4.64
N HIS A 263 37.56 13.90 -3.67
CA HIS A 263 36.69 12.95 -2.96
C HIS A 263 35.60 12.34 -3.86
N VAL A 264 35.21 13.07 -4.90
CA VAL A 264 34.22 12.70 -5.92
C VAL A 264 34.74 13.08 -7.31
N LEU A 265 34.17 12.49 -8.37
CA LEU A 265 34.59 12.73 -9.76
C LEU A 265 34.33 14.17 -10.24
N ALA A 266 33.22 14.76 -9.80
CA ALA A 266 32.79 16.12 -10.10
C ALA A 266 32.04 16.68 -8.88
N PRO A 267 31.91 18.01 -8.73
CA PRO A 267 31.13 18.60 -7.64
C PRO A 267 29.72 18.00 -7.54
N VAL A 268 29.32 17.57 -6.34
CA VAL A 268 27.97 17.05 -6.05
C VAL A 268 27.36 17.73 -4.83
N GLU A 269 26.04 17.87 -4.83
CA GLU A 269 25.27 18.32 -3.66
C GLU A 269 24.69 17.12 -2.93
N GLU A 270 25.00 17.00 -1.64
CA GLU A 270 24.51 15.90 -0.80
C GLU A 270 23.66 16.43 0.36
N ALA A 271 22.66 15.63 0.76
CA ALA A 271 21.81 15.89 1.91
C ALA A 271 21.85 14.69 2.87
N ASP A 272 22.53 14.87 4.00
CA ASP A 272 22.73 13.80 4.96
C ASP A 272 21.44 13.36 5.65
N GLY A 273 21.38 12.07 5.98
CA GLY A 273 20.27 11.51 6.77
C GLY A 273 18.94 11.42 6.01
N LEU A 274 18.94 11.66 4.70
CA LEU A 274 17.77 11.49 3.84
C LEU A 274 17.88 10.25 2.96
N SER A 275 16.72 9.67 2.64
CA SER A 275 16.59 8.64 1.63
C SER A 275 15.26 8.83 0.89
N THR A 276 15.16 8.31 -0.33
CA THR A 276 13.93 8.40 -1.13
C THR A 276 12.73 7.80 -0.40
N ASN A 277 12.92 6.68 0.30
CA ASN A 277 11.86 6.06 1.10
C ASN A 277 11.37 6.99 2.21
N ALA A 278 12.30 7.58 2.96
CA ALA A 278 11.97 8.44 4.08
C ALA A 278 11.28 9.73 3.62
N VAL A 279 11.78 10.37 2.55
CA VAL A 279 11.19 11.60 2.00
C VAL A 279 9.82 11.35 1.38
N ALA A 280 9.63 10.25 0.65
CA ALA A 280 8.34 9.91 0.06
C ALA A 280 7.26 9.69 1.13
N GLN A 281 7.56 8.91 2.16
CA GLN A 281 6.61 8.65 3.25
C GLN A 281 6.37 9.89 4.13
N TRP A 282 7.42 10.69 4.38
CA TRP A 282 7.29 11.95 5.10
C TRP A 282 6.35 12.91 4.35
N GLY A 283 6.54 13.08 3.04
CA GLY A 283 5.71 13.96 2.20
C GLY A 283 4.25 13.53 2.15
N LEU A 284 4.00 12.24 1.92
CA LEU A 284 2.63 11.70 1.91
C LEU A 284 1.95 11.85 3.28
N ALA A 285 2.66 11.57 4.36
CA ALA A 285 2.12 11.76 5.70
C ALA A 285 1.85 13.24 6.01
N ALA A 286 2.76 14.14 5.67
CA ALA A 286 2.56 15.58 5.87
C ALA A 286 1.31 16.10 5.15
N ILE A 287 1.14 15.75 3.87
CA ILE A 287 -0.04 16.12 3.07
C ILE A 287 -1.32 15.56 3.70
N ALA A 288 -1.32 14.28 4.04
CA ALA A 288 -2.50 13.62 4.62
C ALA A 288 -2.86 14.19 6.00
N LEU A 289 -1.89 14.46 6.88
CA LEU A 289 -2.16 15.05 8.19
C LEU A 289 -2.73 16.45 8.06
N LEU A 290 -2.20 17.30 7.17
CA LEU A 290 -2.75 18.63 6.93
C LEU A 290 -4.21 18.56 6.43
N ALA A 291 -4.52 17.61 5.56
CA ALA A 291 -5.87 17.45 5.02
C ALA A 291 -6.87 16.87 6.03
N LEU A 292 -6.46 15.89 6.85
CA LEU A 292 -7.36 15.09 7.67
C LEU A 292 -7.38 15.51 9.14
N ALA A 293 -6.24 15.95 9.68
CA ALA A 293 -6.08 16.38 11.07
C ALA A 293 -6.04 17.92 11.22
N GLY A 294 -6.07 18.65 10.10
CA GLY A 294 -5.90 20.10 10.08
C GLY A 294 -4.50 20.54 10.51
N PRO A 295 -4.22 21.86 10.51
CA PRO A 295 -2.98 22.37 11.06
C PRO A 295 -2.88 21.98 12.54
N HIS A 296 -1.66 21.67 12.99
CA HIS A 296 -1.42 21.46 14.40
C HIS A 296 -1.76 22.75 15.17
N PRO A 297 -2.49 22.65 16.31
CA PRO A 297 -2.79 23.80 17.15
C PRO A 297 -1.52 24.48 17.73
#